data_AF-A0A2H0L1F5-F1
#
_entry.id   AF-A0A2H0L1F5-F1
#
_cell.length_a   1.000
_cell.length_b   1.000
_cell.length_c   1.000
_cell.angle_alpha   90.00
_cell.angle_beta   90.00
_cell.angle_gamma   90.00
#
_symmetry.space_group_name_H-M   'P 1'
#
loop_
_entity.id
_entity.type
_entity.pdbx_description
1 polymer ?
#
loop_
_entity_poly.entity_id
_entity_poly.type
_entity_poly.pdbx_seq_one_letter_code
_entity_poly.pdbx_strand_id
1 'polypeptide(L)'
;MPAKKTTTSAKTSPAKKTAPKKAPAKKSSAKSTSKSSPKVAQEAQTKKTSTAPKVDTPKAKVAPVAVAAPKGDYFYANGKRKSAVARVRLYPKGKGNIIVNNKALEQYFTVLSDQDKIHSPLRLTDNLTAFDITVIVKGGGIPAQADAIRHGIAKALVTYKAELRPALKHAMFLRRDSRVKERKKFGLKRARRAPQWSKR
;
A
#
# COMPACT_ATOMS: atom_id res chain seq x y z
N MET A 1 -1.78 27.40 64.81
CA MET A 1 -0.58 28.29 64.81
C MET A 1 0.58 27.46 65.35
N PRO A 2 1.83 27.51 64.83
CA PRO A 2 2.51 28.70 64.30
C PRO A 2 3.40 28.51 63.02
N ALA A 3 3.86 29.66 62.52
CA ALA A 3 5.12 29.93 61.79
C ALA A 3 5.32 29.46 60.34
N LYS A 4 4.98 30.36 59.41
CA LYS A 4 5.74 30.58 58.15
C LYS A 4 7.07 31.26 58.47
N LYS A 5 8.18 30.76 57.92
CA LYS A 5 9.36 31.58 57.56
C LYS A 5 9.89 31.17 56.19
N THR A 6 10.09 32.18 55.37
CA THR A 6 10.59 32.22 53.99
C THR A 6 12.07 32.55 53.97
N THR A 7 12.86 31.90 53.10
CA THR A 7 14.11 32.41 52.48
C THR A 7 14.54 31.42 51.36
N THR A 8 14.29 31.72 50.07
CA THR A 8 15.22 32.31 49.07
C THR A 8 16.35 31.42 48.55
N SER A 9 16.16 30.99 47.29
CA SER A 9 17.10 30.94 46.15
C SER A 9 18.48 30.27 46.27
N ALA A 10 18.70 29.23 45.46
CA ALA A 10 19.86 29.18 44.56
C ALA A 10 19.60 28.22 43.38
N LYS A 11 19.71 28.79 42.18
CA LYS A 11 19.53 28.20 40.86
C LYS A 11 20.93 27.84 40.36
N THR A 12 21.26 26.56 40.21
CA THR A 12 22.53 26.14 39.62
C THR A 12 22.30 25.69 38.18
N SER A 13 22.85 26.47 37.25
CA SER A 13 22.91 26.24 35.81
C SER A 13 23.72 24.98 35.45
N PRO A 14 23.36 24.24 34.39
CA PRO A 14 24.32 23.36 33.72
C PRO A 14 25.15 24.15 32.70
N ALA A 15 26.47 24.09 32.85
CA ALA A 15 27.44 24.75 32.00
C ALA A 15 27.63 24.04 30.64
N LYS A 16 27.44 24.83 29.58
CA LYS A 16 28.13 24.94 28.28
C LYS A 16 28.98 23.77 27.74
N LYS A 17 28.58 23.34 26.53
CA LYS A 17 29.33 22.76 25.40
C LYS A 17 30.86 22.90 25.43
N THR A 18 31.56 21.80 25.16
CA THR A 18 32.78 21.76 24.33
C THR A 18 32.81 20.49 23.49
N ALA A 19 33.17 20.64 22.21
CA ALA A 19 33.36 19.58 21.23
C ALA A 19 34.85 19.21 21.14
N PRO A 20 35.21 18.00 20.69
CA PRO A 20 36.54 17.78 20.12
C PRO A 20 36.50 17.68 18.59
N LYS A 21 37.47 18.38 17.99
CA LYS A 21 37.82 18.47 16.58
C LYS A 21 38.46 17.18 16.04
N LYS A 22 38.46 17.12 14.70
CA LYS A 22 38.92 16.12 13.74
C LYS A 22 40.45 16.05 13.54
N ALA A 23 40.91 14.86 13.08
CA ALA A 23 42.10 14.51 12.25
C ALA A 23 43.39 14.05 12.97
N PRO A 24 44.28 13.22 12.36
CA PRO A 24 44.40 12.87 10.92
C PRO A 24 44.62 11.36 10.59
N ALA A 25 44.64 11.07 9.28
CA ALA A 25 44.91 9.77 8.66
C ALA A 25 46.38 9.58 8.23
N LYS A 26 46.88 8.33 8.23
CA LYS A 26 47.96 7.77 7.38
C LYS A 26 47.70 6.25 7.24
N LYS A 27 47.27 5.76 6.06
CA LYS A 27 48.06 5.15 4.96
C LYS A 27 48.82 3.86 5.33
N SER A 28 48.31 2.73 4.83
CA SER A 28 49.14 1.65 4.29
C SER A 28 48.54 1.18 2.96
N SER A 29 49.42 0.94 2.01
CA SER A 29 49.21 0.80 0.58
C SER A 29 49.72 -0.55 0.09
N ALA A 30 48.96 -1.22 -0.78
CA ALA A 30 49.46 -2.13 -1.81
C ALA A 30 48.38 -2.16 -2.93
N LYS A 31 48.57 -1.46 -4.07
CA LYS A 31 49.25 -1.89 -5.32
C LYS A 31 48.42 -2.97 -6.03
N SER A 32 47.75 -2.69 -7.15
CA SER A 32 48.31 -2.65 -8.53
C SER A 32 47.34 -1.94 -9.51
N THR A 33 47.69 -0.76 -10.06
CA THR A 33 48.15 -0.51 -11.44
C THR A 33 47.14 -0.68 -12.59
N SER A 34 46.83 0.47 -13.18
CA SER A 34 46.27 0.78 -14.50
C SER A 34 46.97 0.11 -15.69
N LYS A 35 46.21 -0.18 -16.76
CA LYS A 35 46.48 0.18 -18.19
C LYS A 35 45.52 -0.59 -19.11
N SER A 36 44.63 0.12 -19.81
CA SER A 36 44.75 0.55 -21.22
C SER A 36 44.38 -0.53 -22.23
N SER A 37 43.38 -0.23 -23.05
CA SER A 37 42.96 -0.97 -24.23
C SER A 37 44.09 -1.24 -25.22
N PRO A 38 43.92 -2.26 -26.08
CA PRO A 38 44.08 -2.02 -27.50
C PRO A 38 42.92 -2.56 -28.34
N LYS A 39 42.78 -1.96 -29.53
CA LYS A 39 41.80 -2.21 -30.60
C LYS A 39 42.60 -2.55 -31.86
N VAL A 40 42.36 -3.70 -32.53
CA VAL A 40 42.62 -4.01 -33.96
C VAL A 40 41.80 -5.30 -34.30
N ALA A 41 40.66 -5.23 -34.99
CA ALA A 41 40.39 -5.38 -36.45
C ALA A 41 39.97 -6.83 -36.84
N GLN A 42 38.70 -7.03 -37.28
CA GLN A 42 38.23 -7.47 -38.63
C GLN A 42 38.45 -8.99 -38.87
N GLU A 43 37.50 -9.83 -39.34
CA GLU A 43 36.60 -9.69 -40.49
C GLU A 43 35.49 -10.78 -40.55
N ALA A 44 34.37 -10.43 -41.21
CA ALA A 44 33.40 -11.19 -42.03
C ALA A 44 32.80 -12.59 -41.66
N GLN A 45 31.49 -12.55 -41.35
CA GLN A 45 30.33 -13.31 -41.90
C GLN A 45 30.44 -14.84 -42.21
N THR A 46 29.51 -15.65 -41.66
CA THR A 46 28.43 -16.31 -42.44
C THR A 46 27.51 -17.24 -41.62
N LYS A 47 26.23 -17.24 -42.03
CA LYS A 47 25.18 -18.29 -41.93
C LYS A 47 24.21 -18.30 -40.73
N LYS A 48 22.95 -18.52 -41.12
CA LYS A 48 21.67 -18.29 -40.43
C LYS A 48 21.28 -19.46 -39.52
N THR A 49 20.30 -19.17 -38.67
CA THR A 49 19.20 -20.05 -38.19
C THR A 49 19.51 -21.19 -37.21
N SER A 50 19.10 -21.02 -35.95
CA SER A 50 18.02 -21.82 -35.34
C SER A 50 17.68 -21.32 -33.93
N THR A 51 16.50 -20.71 -33.84
CA THR A 51 15.48 -20.86 -32.80
C THR A 51 15.94 -21.12 -31.35
N ALA A 52 15.93 -20.06 -30.54
CA ALA A 52 15.81 -20.18 -29.09
C ALA A 52 14.42 -20.75 -28.73
N PRO A 53 14.32 -21.73 -27.81
CA PRO A 53 13.03 -22.29 -27.40
C PRO A 53 12.21 -21.21 -26.70
N LYS A 54 11.10 -20.86 -27.33
CA LYS A 54 10.01 -20.09 -26.77
C LYS A 54 9.42 -20.93 -25.63
N VAL A 55 9.55 -20.46 -24.40
CA VAL A 55 8.74 -20.97 -23.30
C VAL A 55 7.32 -20.50 -23.57
N ASP A 56 6.55 -21.35 -24.23
CA ASP A 56 5.12 -21.18 -24.39
C ASP A 56 4.49 -21.26 -23.00
N THR A 57 4.28 -20.11 -22.36
CA THR A 57 3.25 -19.97 -21.34
C THR A 57 1.91 -20.25 -22.03
N PRO A 58 1.21 -21.36 -21.74
CA PRO A 58 -0.15 -21.51 -22.20
C PRO A 58 -0.97 -20.43 -21.50
N LYS A 59 -1.42 -19.46 -22.30
CA LYS A 59 -2.42 -18.47 -21.92
C LYS A 59 -3.72 -19.23 -21.70
N ALA A 60 -3.84 -19.84 -20.52
CA ALA A 60 -5.07 -20.46 -20.06
C ALA A 60 -6.13 -19.35 -20.06
N LYS A 61 -7.04 -19.45 -21.04
CA LYS A 61 -8.28 -18.67 -21.07
C LYS A 61 -9.03 -19.04 -19.81
N VAL A 62 -8.92 -18.23 -18.75
CA VAL A 62 -9.84 -18.27 -17.63
C VAL A 62 -11.18 -17.87 -18.21
N ALA A 63 -12.04 -18.86 -18.45
CA ALA A 63 -13.42 -18.63 -18.85
C ALA A 63 -14.06 -17.65 -17.87
N PRO A 64 -14.98 -16.76 -18.32
CA PRO A 64 -15.76 -15.95 -17.41
C PRO A 64 -16.70 -16.88 -16.64
N VAL A 65 -16.20 -17.48 -15.56
CA VAL A 65 -17.04 -18.20 -14.60
C VAL A 65 -17.93 -17.12 -13.98
N ALA A 66 -19.16 -17.03 -14.47
CA ALA A 66 -20.22 -16.27 -13.83
C ALA A 66 -20.54 -16.98 -12.52
N VAL A 67 -19.79 -16.66 -11.47
CA VAL A 67 -19.97 -17.28 -10.15
C VAL A 67 -21.30 -16.80 -9.59
N ALA A 68 -22.19 -17.75 -9.29
CA ALA A 68 -23.48 -17.46 -8.66
C ALA A 68 -23.27 -16.82 -7.28
N ALA A 69 -24.05 -15.78 -6.98
CA ALA A 69 -23.99 -15.13 -5.67
C ALA A 69 -24.50 -16.10 -4.57
N PRO A 70 -23.77 -16.24 -3.45
CA PRO A 70 -24.22 -17.07 -2.33
C PRO A 70 -25.52 -16.51 -1.72
N LYS A 71 -26.43 -17.41 -1.34
CA LYS A 71 -27.70 -17.10 -0.68
C LYS A 71 -27.58 -17.48 0.81
N GLY A 72 -28.04 -16.60 1.71
CA GLY A 72 -28.02 -16.83 3.15
C GLY A 72 -27.87 -15.55 3.96
N ASP A 73 -27.74 -15.70 5.28
CA ASP A 73 -27.48 -14.59 6.19
C ASP A 73 -26.11 -13.97 5.90
N TYR A 74 -26.06 -12.64 5.88
CA TYR A 74 -24.86 -11.89 5.58
C TYR A 74 -24.63 -10.73 6.54
N PHE A 75 -23.37 -10.47 6.83
CA PHE A 75 -22.94 -9.28 7.53
C PHE A 75 -22.71 -8.16 6.52
N TYR A 76 -23.32 -7.01 6.78
CA TYR A 76 -23.25 -5.86 5.90
C TYR A 76 -22.26 -4.82 6.41
N ALA A 77 -21.41 -4.32 5.52
CA ALA A 77 -20.57 -3.18 5.81
C ALA A 77 -20.31 -2.32 4.56
N ASN A 78 -20.01 -1.05 4.82
CA ASN A 78 -19.63 -0.10 3.79
C ASN A 78 -18.16 0.35 3.96
N GLY A 79 -17.45 0.40 2.84
CA GLY A 79 -16.10 0.94 2.74
C GLY A 79 -16.06 2.12 1.77
N LYS A 80 -15.23 3.13 2.06
CA LYS A 80 -15.13 4.34 1.23
C LYS A 80 -13.68 4.80 1.13
N ARG A 81 -13.23 5.17 -0.07
CA ARG A 81 -11.94 5.86 -0.27
C ARG A 81 -12.00 6.77 -1.50
N LYS A 82 -11.47 8.00 -1.37
CA LYS A 82 -11.62 9.04 -2.39
C LYS A 82 -13.12 9.16 -2.77
N SER A 83 -13.48 8.87 -4.02
CA SER A 83 -14.86 8.81 -4.52
C SER A 83 -15.42 7.39 -4.67
N ALA A 84 -14.65 6.35 -4.34
CA ALA A 84 -15.10 4.96 -4.39
C ALA A 84 -15.92 4.60 -3.15
N VAL A 85 -17.05 3.92 -3.37
CA VAL A 85 -17.93 3.37 -2.34
C VAL A 85 -18.11 1.88 -2.62
N ALA A 86 -17.75 1.05 -1.63
CA ALA A 86 -17.89 -0.39 -1.66
C ALA A 86 -18.97 -0.83 -0.67
N ARG A 87 -19.96 -1.58 -1.16
CA ARG A 87 -20.98 -2.26 -0.36
C ARG A 87 -20.57 -3.73 -0.27
N VAL A 88 -20.17 -4.17 0.91
CA VAL A 88 -19.65 -5.52 1.16
C VAL A 88 -20.71 -6.32 1.87
N ARG A 89 -20.98 -7.52 1.36
CA ARG A 89 -21.76 -8.57 2.01
C ARG A 89 -20.83 -9.73 2.30
N LEU A 90 -20.67 -10.07 3.57
CA LEU A 90 -19.82 -11.15 4.04
C LEU A 90 -20.70 -12.31 4.51
N TYR A 91 -20.49 -13.48 3.93
CA TYR A 91 -21.22 -14.70 4.24
C TYR A 91 -20.34 -15.60 5.11
N PRO A 92 -20.79 -16.02 6.31
CA PRO A 92 -19.98 -16.73 7.31
C PRO A 92 -19.65 -18.19 6.92
N LYS A 93 -20.43 -18.79 6.02
CA LYS A 93 -20.24 -20.17 5.54
C LYS A 93 -19.80 -20.11 4.08
N GLY A 94 -18.50 -20.17 3.83
CA GLY A 94 -17.94 -20.02 2.49
C GLY A 94 -16.71 -20.88 2.22
N LYS A 95 -16.16 -20.72 1.01
CA LYS A 95 -14.93 -21.37 0.53
C LYS A 95 -13.80 -20.37 0.25
N GLY A 96 -14.01 -19.09 0.55
CA GLY A 96 -13.04 -18.02 0.24
C GLY A 96 -13.32 -17.30 -1.08
N ASN A 97 -14.51 -17.44 -1.65
CA ASN A 97 -14.84 -16.86 -2.95
C ASN A 97 -15.12 -15.36 -2.84
N ILE A 98 -14.41 -14.55 -3.62
CA ILE A 98 -14.61 -13.10 -3.67
C ILE A 98 -15.14 -12.69 -5.04
N ILE A 99 -16.37 -12.16 -5.05
CA ILE A 99 -17.07 -11.69 -6.24
C ILE A 99 -17.20 -10.16 -6.17
N VAL A 100 -16.76 -9.46 -7.22
CA VAL A 100 -16.78 -8.00 -7.30
C VAL A 100 -17.56 -7.58 -8.54
N ASN A 101 -18.68 -6.87 -8.36
CA ASN A 101 -19.57 -6.45 -9.45
C ASN A 101 -19.94 -7.61 -10.41
N ASN A 102 -20.29 -8.76 -9.84
CA ASN A 102 -20.64 -10.00 -10.55
C ASN A 102 -19.49 -10.62 -11.39
N LYS A 103 -18.24 -10.22 -11.14
CA LYS A 103 -17.05 -10.80 -11.76
C LYS A 103 -16.14 -11.39 -10.69
N ALA A 104 -15.35 -12.40 -11.06
CA ALA A 104 -14.32 -12.93 -10.17
C ALA A 104 -13.25 -11.87 -9.85
N LEU A 105 -12.64 -11.96 -8.67
CA LEU A 105 -11.63 -11.01 -8.20
C LEU A 105 -10.50 -10.79 -9.22
N GLU A 106 -9.95 -11.89 -9.75
CA GLU A 106 -8.83 -11.88 -10.71
C GLU A 106 -9.19 -11.23 -12.04
N GLN A 107 -10.47 -11.29 -12.44
CA GLN A 107 -10.96 -10.70 -13.68
C GLN A 107 -11.23 -9.20 -13.52
N TYR A 108 -11.61 -8.75 -12.32
CA TYR A 108 -11.90 -7.34 -12.06
C TYR A 108 -10.63 -6.54 -11.75
N PHE A 109 -9.75 -7.09 -10.91
CA PHE A 109 -8.49 -6.46 -10.53
C PHE A 109 -7.34 -7.13 -11.30
N THR A 110 -6.80 -6.43 -12.30
CA THR A 110 -5.69 -6.95 -13.11
C THR A 110 -4.33 -6.89 -12.40
N VAL A 111 -4.20 -6.02 -11.40
CA VAL A 111 -2.94 -5.78 -10.67
C VAL A 111 -2.93 -6.60 -9.39
N LEU A 112 -1.93 -7.48 -9.23
CA LEU A 112 -1.75 -8.34 -8.05
C LEU A 112 -1.71 -7.54 -6.74
N SER A 113 -1.03 -6.39 -6.74
CA SER A 113 -0.96 -5.55 -5.54
C SER A 113 -2.32 -5.08 -5.07
N ASP A 114 -3.30 -4.88 -5.96
CA ASP A 114 -4.67 -4.50 -5.60
C ASP A 114 -5.46 -5.70 -5.05
N GLN A 115 -5.23 -6.90 -5.57
CA GLN A 115 -5.79 -8.15 -5.04
C GLN A 115 -5.26 -8.42 -3.62
N ASP A 116 -3.95 -8.29 -3.40
CA ASP A 116 -3.33 -8.43 -2.08
C ASP A 116 -3.94 -7.47 -1.06
N LYS A 117 -4.34 -6.26 -1.49
CA LYS A 117 -5.02 -5.32 -0.59
C LYS A 117 -6.35 -5.83 -0.11
N ILE A 118 -7.07 -6.56 -0.94
CA ILE A 118 -8.40 -7.09 -0.60
C ILE A 118 -8.25 -8.29 0.35
N HIS A 119 -7.18 -9.09 0.18
CA HIS A 119 -6.88 -10.22 1.06
C HIS A 119 -6.25 -9.84 2.41
N SER A 120 -5.64 -8.65 2.55
CA SER A 120 -4.90 -8.28 3.77
C SER A 120 -5.69 -8.40 5.10
N PRO A 121 -6.97 -7.99 5.24
CA PRO A 121 -7.71 -8.17 6.50
C PRO A 121 -8.08 -9.63 6.77
N LEU A 122 -8.23 -10.45 5.72
CA LEU A 122 -8.50 -11.89 5.84
C LEU A 122 -7.24 -12.65 6.26
N ARG A 123 -6.07 -12.26 5.71
CA ARG A 123 -4.76 -12.78 6.10
C ARG A 123 -4.42 -12.45 7.55
N LEU A 124 -4.73 -11.24 8.02
CA LEU A 124 -4.45 -10.84 9.42
C LEU A 124 -5.27 -11.65 10.43
N THR A 125 -6.45 -12.14 10.03
CA THR A 125 -7.37 -12.86 10.91
C THR A 125 -7.38 -14.36 10.64
N ASP A 126 -6.49 -14.85 9.79
CA ASP A 126 -6.37 -16.26 9.36
C ASP A 126 -7.68 -16.87 8.81
N ASN A 127 -8.59 -16.04 8.29
CA ASN A 127 -9.90 -16.46 7.79
C ASN A 127 -10.01 -16.42 6.25
N LEU A 128 -8.93 -16.78 5.55
CA LEU A 128 -8.89 -16.72 4.08
C LEU A 128 -9.97 -17.59 3.40
N THR A 129 -10.20 -18.79 3.92
CA THR A 129 -11.09 -19.79 3.31
C THR A 129 -12.48 -19.85 3.96
N ALA A 130 -12.67 -19.19 5.10
CA ALA A 130 -13.90 -19.31 5.90
C ALA A 130 -15.09 -18.54 5.29
N PHE A 131 -14.82 -17.46 4.55
CA PHE A 131 -15.85 -16.50 4.16
C PHE A 131 -16.01 -16.38 2.65
N ASP A 132 -17.26 -16.32 2.20
CA ASP A 132 -17.57 -15.87 0.84
C ASP A 132 -17.98 -14.40 0.89
N ILE A 133 -17.50 -13.61 -0.08
CA ILE A 133 -17.65 -12.16 -0.07
C ILE A 133 -18.21 -11.71 -1.41
N THR A 134 -19.36 -11.04 -1.36
CA THR A 134 -19.94 -10.37 -2.53
C THR A 134 -19.86 -8.86 -2.34
N VAL A 135 -19.29 -8.18 -3.32
CA VAL A 135 -19.04 -6.74 -3.25
C VAL A 135 -19.63 -6.03 -4.46
N ILE A 136 -20.38 -4.96 -4.19
CA ILE A 136 -20.80 -4.00 -5.22
C ILE A 136 -20.01 -2.71 -5.00
N VAL A 137 -19.25 -2.29 -6.01
CA VAL A 137 -18.41 -1.08 -5.95
C VAL A 137 -18.81 -0.10 -7.04
N LYS A 138 -18.93 1.17 -6.64
CA LYS A 138 -19.22 2.28 -7.55
C LYS A 138 -18.30 3.47 -7.27
N GLY A 139 -17.93 4.20 -8.33
CA GLY A 139 -17.11 5.41 -8.26
C GLY A 139 -15.60 5.17 -8.10
N GLY A 140 -14.84 6.25 -8.19
CA GLY A 140 -13.37 6.23 -8.09
C GLY A 140 -12.69 5.52 -9.26
N GLY A 141 -11.47 5.02 -9.01
CA GLY A 141 -10.72 4.16 -9.93
C GLY A 141 -10.25 2.89 -9.22
N ILE A 142 -9.76 1.90 -9.98
CA ILE A 142 -9.37 0.55 -9.52
C ILE A 142 -8.61 0.54 -8.18
N PRO A 143 -7.52 1.31 -7.97
CA PRO A 143 -6.78 1.26 -6.71
C PRO A 143 -7.54 1.89 -5.54
N ALA A 144 -8.41 2.87 -5.81
CA ALA A 144 -9.26 3.45 -4.78
C ALA A 144 -10.37 2.48 -4.38
N GLN A 145 -10.88 1.72 -5.35
CA GLN A 145 -11.87 0.68 -5.13
C GLN A 145 -11.30 -0.45 -4.28
N ALA A 146 -10.12 -0.98 -4.59
CA ALA A 146 -9.48 -2.05 -3.80
C ALA A 146 -9.33 -1.68 -2.31
N ASP A 147 -8.86 -0.47 -2.02
CA ASP A 147 -8.72 0.02 -0.64
C ASP A 147 -10.09 0.32 0.02
N ALA A 148 -11.11 0.70 -0.75
CA ALA A 148 -12.48 0.80 -0.23
C ALA A 148 -13.05 -0.57 0.13
N ILE A 149 -12.80 -1.60 -0.69
CA ILE A 149 -13.20 -2.99 -0.41
C ILE A 149 -12.49 -3.48 0.86
N ARG A 150 -11.17 -3.30 0.95
CA ARG A 150 -10.37 -3.64 2.14
C ARG A 150 -11.01 -3.08 3.43
N HIS A 151 -11.33 -1.79 3.42
CA HIS A 151 -11.95 -1.13 4.56
C HIS A 151 -13.36 -1.68 4.87
N GLY A 152 -14.13 -2.02 3.84
CA GLY A 152 -15.44 -2.64 3.99
C GLY A 152 -15.38 -4.05 4.59
N ILE A 153 -14.45 -4.89 4.14
CA ILE A 153 -14.23 -6.25 4.67
C ILE A 153 -13.82 -6.18 6.14
N ALA A 154 -12.87 -5.31 6.49
CA ALA A 154 -12.44 -5.14 7.88
C ALA A 154 -13.61 -4.76 8.80
N LYS A 155 -14.53 -3.90 8.34
CA LYS A 155 -15.72 -3.54 9.11
C LYS A 155 -16.72 -4.69 9.22
N ALA A 156 -16.92 -5.46 8.14
CA ALA A 156 -17.79 -6.64 8.18
C ALA A 156 -17.28 -7.72 9.16
N LEU A 157 -15.96 -7.93 9.22
CA LEU A 157 -15.33 -8.86 10.17
C LEU A 157 -15.56 -8.43 11.63
N VAL A 158 -15.51 -7.13 11.93
CA VAL A 158 -15.80 -6.62 13.27
C VAL A 158 -17.27 -6.83 13.65
N THR A 159 -18.19 -6.70 12.70
CA THR A 159 -19.61 -7.02 12.93
C THR A 159 -19.82 -8.51 13.18
N TYR A 160 -19.05 -9.38 12.52
CA TYR A 160 -19.11 -10.83 12.74
C TYR A 160 -18.55 -11.24 14.11
N LYS A 161 -17.33 -10.77 14.45
CA LYS A 161 -16.66 -11.03 15.74
C LYS A 161 -16.02 -9.75 16.27
N ALA A 162 -16.57 -9.24 17.36
CA ALA A 162 -16.10 -8.00 18.00
C ALA A 162 -14.65 -8.11 18.54
N GLU A 163 -14.21 -9.33 18.87
CA GLU A 163 -12.88 -9.65 19.39
C GLU A 163 -11.74 -9.36 18.39
N LEU A 164 -12.03 -9.33 17.08
CA LEU A 164 -11.04 -9.05 16.03
C LEU A 164 -10.71 -7.55 15.92
N ARG A 165 -11.50 -6.69 16.57
CA ARG A 165 -11.34 -5.23 16.51
C ARG A 165 -9.96 -4.73 16.96
N PRO A 166 -9.36 -5.14 18.09
CA PRO A 166 -8.02 -4.71 18.49
C PRO A 166 -6.97 -5.00 17.39
N ALA A 167 -6.89 -6.23 16.90
CA ALA A 167 -5.93 -6.61 15.84
C ALA A 167 -6.11 -5.75 14.58
N LEU A 168 -7.35 -5.60 14.10
CA LEU A 168 -7.67 -4.80 12.92
C LEU A 168 -7.44 -3.29 13.12
N LYS A 169 -7.57 -2.79 14.36
CA LYS A 169 -7.29 -1.40 14.72
C LYS A 169 -5.78 -1.14 14.75
N HIS A 170 -4.99 -2.04 15.30
CA HIS A 170 -3.52 -1.97 15.29
C HIS A 170 -2.97 -1.99 13.86
N ALA A 171 -3.51 -2.83 12.99
CA ALA A 171 -3.15 -2.86 11.56
C ALA A 171 -3.72 -1.68 10.73
N MET A 172 -4.43 -0.74 11.36
CA MET A 172 -5.05 0.44 10.74
C MET A 172 -6.08 0.15 9.62
N PHE A 173 -6.68 -1.04 9.57
CA PHE A 173 -7.70 -1.37 8.55
C PHE A 173 -9.08 -0.75 8.83
N LEU A 174 -9.36 -0.43 10.10
CA LEU A 174 -10.61 0.22 10.51
C LEU A 174 -10.58 1.74 10.35
N ARG A 175 -9.43 2.36 10.09
CA ARG A 175 -9.35 3.80 9.85
C ARG A 175 -9.62 4.08 8.38
N ARG A 176 -10.59 4.94 8.09
CA ARG A 176 -10.79 5.45 6.73
C ARG A 176 -9.57 6.29 6.33
N ASP A 177 -9.01 6.03 5.14
CA ASP A 177 -8.05 6.94 4.51
C ASP A 177 -8.78 8.24 4.07
N SER A 178 -8.53 9.33 4.79
CA SER A 178 -9.19 10.62 4.60
C SER A 178 -8.61 11.44 3.44
N ARG A 179 -7.52 10.99 2.82
CA ARG A 179 -6.83 11.75 1.75
C ARG A 179 -7.72 11.85 0.50
N VAL A 180 -8.08 13.07 0.14
CA VAL A 180 -8.86 13.42 -1.06
C VAL A 180 -8.10 14.47 -1.86
N LYS A 181 -8.33 14.52 -3.19
CA LYS A 181 -7.71 15.53 -4.06
C LYS A 181 -8.19 16.93 -3.63
N GLU A 182 -7.24 17.79 -3.27
CA GLU A 182 -7.52 19.20 -3.01
C GLU A 182 -8.06 19.89 -4.26
N ARG A 183 -9.01 20.82 -4.07
CA ARG A 183 -9.55 21.65 -5.14
C ARG A 183 -8.47 22.56 -5.72
N LYS A 184 -8.59 22.91 -7.01
CA LYS A 184 -7.82 24.01 -7.60
C LYS A 184 -8.30 25.34 -7.00
N LYS A 185 -7.41 26.09 -6.35
CA LYS A 185 -7.71 27.45 -5.89
C LYS A 185 -7.54 28.44 -7.05
N PHE A 186 -8.21 29.58 -6.99
CA PHE A 186 -8.06 30.65 -7.98
C PHE A 186 -6.62 31.19 -7.99
N GLY A 187 -6.16 31.70 -9.13
CA GLY A 187 -4.79 32.20 -9.31
C GLY A 187 -3.68 31.13 -9.36
N LEU A 188 -3.97 29.86 -9.03
CA LEU A 188 -3.00 28.77 -9.07
C LEU A 188 -3.17 27.90 -10.32
N LYS A 189 -2.05 27.34 -10.83
CA LYS A 189 -2.06 26.38 -11.95
C LYS A 189 -2.63 25.01 -11.55
N ARG A 190 -2.45 24.60 -10.28
CA ARG A 190 -3.02 23.37 -9.66
C ARG A 190 -3.37 23.65 -8.20
N ALA A 191 -3.66 22.63 -7.38
CA ALA A 191 -4.05 22.80 -5.97
C ALA A 191 -3.10 23.71 -5.15
N ARG A 192 -1.79 23.57 -5.34
CA ARG A 192 -0.75 24.37 -4.65
C ARG A 192 0.34 24.92 -5.57
N ARG A 193 0.22 24.71 -6.88
CA ARG A 193 1.24 25.11 -7.86
C ARG A 193 1.01 26.57 -8.27
N ALA A 194 1.75 27.49 -7.66
CA ALA A 194 1.76 28.90 -8.05
C ALA A 194 2.46 29.09 -9.41
N PRO A 195 2.07 30.11 -10.20
CA PRO A 195 2.92 30.60 -11.28
C PRO A 195 4.24 31.16 -10.70
N GLN A 196 5.27 31.26 -11.55
CA GLN A 196 6.52 31.93 -11.15
C GLN A 196 6.21 33.41 -10.90
N TRP A 197 6.58 33.90 -9.72
CA TRP A 197 6.47 35.31 -9.37
C TRP A 197 7.75 36.06 -9.78
N SER A 198 7.60 37.25 -10.35
CA SER A 198 8.70 38.18 -10.59
C SER A 198 8.52 39.42 -9.71
N LYS A 199 9.51 39.70 -8.85
CA LYS A 199 9.57 40.89 -7.99
C LYS A 199 10.42 41.91 -8.75
N ARG A 200 9.79 42.94 -9.30
CA ARG A 200 10.44 44.11 -9.91
C ARG A 200 9.55 45.31 -9.69
#